data_AF-A0A1F9YKX4-F1
#
_entry.id   AF-A0A1F9YKX4-F1
#
_cell.length_a   1.000
_cell.length_b   1.000
_cell.length_c   1.000
_cell.angle_alpha   90.00
_cell.angle_beta   90.00
_cell.angle_gamma   90.00
#
_symmetry.space_group_name_H-M   'P 1'
#
loop_
_entity.id
_entity.type
_entity.pdbx_description
1 polymer ?
#
loop_
_entity_poly.entity_id
_entity_poly.type
_entity_poly.pdbx_seq_one_letter_code
_entity_poly.pdbx_strand_id
1 'polypeptide(L)'
;MTNLLLAAWAAFAVPAFAVPDDATAKQIVDYALRTPTAEMDPTLANAFLDLDLEKLPKKKKEKAQAKKLELQTLLKISAGKKKGGIRWPTPDGCKPKIYGPGDVGALAIAGFEEIKEDEESFLEERTKCSELELCCEFSLTIALIPQKKGPPLKLYFLHANDPINVLLAEYRNKNAGGQTKFFGGGVFSCNH
;
A
#
# COMPACT_ATOMS: atom_id res chain seq x y z
N MET A 1 31.36 -24.82 -30.73
CA MET A 1 31.58 -25.02 -29.29
C MET A 1 30.41 -24.39 -28.57
N THR A 2 29.46 -25.25 -28.20
CA THR A 2 28.17 -24.95 -27.59
C THR A 2 28.34 -24.94 -26.08
N ASN A 3 28.03 -23.82 -25.42
CA ASN A 3 27.86 -23.79 -23.95
C ASN A 3 26.40 -23.44 -23.65
N LEU A 4 25.60 -24.49 -23.48
CA LEU A 4 24.30 -24.44 -22.83
C LEU A 4 24.53 -24.13 -21.34
N LEU A 5 24.16 -22.92 -20.91
CA LEU A 5 23.92 -22.63 -19.49
C LEU A 5 22.49 -23.10 -19.16
N LEU A 6 22.37 -24.34 -18.67
CA LEU A 6 21.17 -24.79 -17.99
C LEU A 6 21.03 -24.01 -16.67
N ALA A 7 20.15 -23.02 -16.65
CA ALA A 7 19.61 -22.47 -15.41
C ALA A 7 18.71 -23.55 -14.79
N ALA A 8 19.27 -24.30 -13.83
CA ALA A 8 18.52 -25.21 -12.97
C ALA A 8 17.67 -24.36 -12.00
N TRP A 9 16.51 -23.90 -12.46
CA TRP A 9 15.44 -23.45 -11.59
C TRP A 9 14.81 -24.71 -10.97
N ALA A 10 15.26 -25.04 -9.76
CA ALA A 10 14.57 -26.02 -8.93
C ALA A 10 13.14 -25.54 -8.72
N ALA A 11 12.18 -26.30 -9.25
CA ALA A 11 10.77 -26.12 -9.00
C ALA A 11 10.50 -26.35 -7.51
N PHE A 12 10.44 -25.27 -6.74
CA PHE A 12 9.97 -25.32 -5.36
C PHE A 12 8.45 -25.56 -5.37
N ALA A 13 8.06 -26.83 -5.33
CA ALA A 13 6.75 -27.21 -4.85
C ALA A 13 6.70 -26.93 -3.34
N VAL A 14 6.30 -25.72 -2.96
CA VAL A 14 6.07 -25.37 -1.55
C VAL A 14 4.77 -26.04 -1.12
N PRO A 15 4.80 -27.00 -0.16
CA PRO A 15 3.57 -27.52 0.42
C PRO A 15 2.88 -26.39 1.20
N ALA A 16 1.59 -26.19 0.93
CA ALA A 16 0.82 -25.01 1.31
C ALA A 16 0.62 -24.74 2.83
N PHE A 17 1.30 -25.45 3.74
CA PHE A 17 1.06 -25.31 5.19
C PHE A 17 2.28 -25.53 6.11
N ALA A 18 3.50 -25.64 5.57
CA ALA A 18 4.70 -25.69 6.41
C ALA A 18 5.27 -24.28 6.61
N VAL A 19 5.45 -23.86 7.86
CA VAL A 19 6.22 -22.64 8.17
C VAL A 19 7.61 -22.82 7.56
N PRO A 20 8.06 -21.91 6.67
CA PRO A 20 9.37 -22.05 6.03
C PRO A 20 10.46 -22.12 7.09
N ASP A 21 11.47 -22.98 6.89
CA ASP A 21 12.65 -22.95 7.73
C ASP A 21 13.41 -21.61 7.60
N ASP A 22 14.30 -21.30 8.53
CA ASP A 22 15.00 -20.01 8.59
C ASP A 22 15.81 -19.70 7.32
N ALA A 23 16.29 -20.72 6.61
CA ALA A 23 17.06 -20.56 5.37
C ALA A 23 16.12 -20.17 4.21
N THR A 24 15.00 -20.86 4.09
CA THR A 24 13.96 -20.59 3.09
C THR A 24 13.31 -19.23 3.33
N ALA A 25 13.02 -18.88 4.58
CA ALA A 25 12.51 -17.55 4.94
C ALA A 25 13.47 -16.43 4.51
N LYS A 26 14.78 -16.60 4.71
CA LYS A 26 15.80 -15.64 4.25
C LYS A 26 15.83 -15.51 2.73
N GLN A 27 15.71 -16.63 2.00
CA GLN A 27 15.68 -16.61 0.54
C GLN A 27 14.43 -15.90 0.00
N ILE A 28 13.26 -16.17 0.57
CA ILE A 28 12.01 -15.50 0.22
C ILE A 28 12.12 -13.98 0.48
N VAL A 29 12.69 -13.57 1.61
CA VAL A 29 12.93 -12.15 1.92
C VAL A 29 13.91 -11.52 0.94
N ASP A 30 15.03 -12.18 0.64
CA ASP A 30 16.03 -11.63 -0.28
C ASP A 30 15.51 -11.55 -1.72
N TYR A 31 14.67 -12.50 -2.14
CA TYR A 31 13.92 -12.43 -3.39
C TYR A 31 12.97 -11.22 -3.40
N ALA A 32 12.09 -11.11 -2.40
CA ALA A 32 11.10 -10.05 -2.32
C ALA A 32 11.72 -8.64 -2.28
N LEU A 33 12.89 -8.50 -1.64
CA LEU A 33 13.60 -7.23 -1.55
C LEU A 33 14.37 -6.84 -2.81
N ARG A 34 14.65 -7.78 -3.71
CA ARG A 34 15.41 -7.54 -4.96
C ARG A 34 14.51 -7.45 -6.18
N THR A 35 13.39 -8.16 -6.16
CA THR A 35 12.46 -8.24 -7.31
C THR A 35 11.46 -7.09 -7.28
N PRO A 36 11.30 -6.32 -8.37
CA PRO A 36 10.22 -5.34 -8.51
C PRO A 36 8.86 -6.01 -8.34
N THR A 37 7.90 -5.34 -7.68
CA THR A 37 6.58 -5.93 -7.37
C THR A 37 5.83 -6.46 -8.60
N ALA A 38 5.96 -5.76 -9.74
CA ALA A 38 5.32 -6.15 -10.99
C ALA A 38 5.88 -7.46 -11.58
N GLU A 39 7.07 -7.88 -11.17
CA GLU A 39 7.78 -9.07 -11.68
C GLU A 39 7.81 -10.21 -10.64
N MET A 40 7.20 -10.00 -9.46
CA MET A 40 7.18 -11.01 -8.42
C MET A 40 6.27 -12.18 -8.81
N ASP A 41 6.75 -13.40 -8.57
CA ASP A 41 5.93 -14.60 -8.63
C ASP A 41 4.83 -14.53 -7.56
N PRO A 42 3.55 -14.73 -7.91
CA PRO A 42 2.44 -14.63 -6.96
C PRO A 42 2.55 -15.58 -5.77
N THR A 43 3.11 -16.77 -5.97
CA THR A 43 3.24 -17.79 -4.91
C THR A 43 4.29 -17.32 -3.89
N LEU A 44 5.43 -16.84 -4.36
CA LEU A 44 6.49 -16.31 -3.51
C LEU A 44 6.10 -14.98 -2.84
N ALA A 45 5.32 -14.14 -3.51
CA ALA A 45 4.78 -12.92 -2.92
C ALA A 45 3.83 -13.22 -1.75
N ASN A 46 2.93 -14.19 -1.91
CA ASN A 46 2.04 -14.63 -0.83
C ASN A 46 2.84 -15.26 0.31
N ALA A 47 3.80 -16.14 0.00
CA ALA A 47 4.68 -16.71 1.02
C ALA A 47 5.41 -15.63 1.82
N PHE A 48 5.90 -14.56 1.16
CA PHE A 48 6.53 -13.42 1.82
C PHE A 48 5.55 -12.64 2.73
N LEU A 49 4.30 -12.46 2.32
CA LEU A 49 3.26 -11.82 3.12
C LEU A 49 2.94 -12.61 4.40
N ASP A 50 3.10 -13.93 4.38
CA ASP A 50 2.83 -14.80 5.52
C ASP A 50 4.03 -14.94 6.48
N LEU A 51 5.22 -14.47 6.08
CA LEU A 51 6.42 -14.56 6.92
C LEU A 51 6.35 -13.68 8.18
N ASP A 52 6.84 -14.26 9.28
CA ASP A 52 7.21 -13.52 10.49
C ASP A 52 8.55 -12.81 10.29
N LEU A 53 8.51 -11.48 10.30
CA LEU A 53 9.66 -10.61 10.06
C LEU A 53 10.43 -10.29 11.36
N GLU A 54 9.95 -10.73 12.54
CA GLU A 54 10.57 -10.39 13.82
C GLU A 54 11.99 -10.95 13.97
N LYS A 55 12.26 -12.10 13.36
CA LYS A 55 13.56 -12.79 13.41
C LYS A 55 14.60 -12.22 12.44
N LEU A 56 14.25 -11.23 11.62
CA LEU A 56 15.16 -10.65 10.64
C LEU A 56 16.15 -9.66 11.26
N PRO A 57 17.37 -9.54 10.72
CA PRO A 57 18.30 -8.48 11.11
C PRO A 57 17.67 -7.10 10.92
N LYS A 58 17.86 -6.18 11.87
CA LYS A 58 17.22 -4.84 11.90
C LYS A 58 17.20 -4.12 10.54
N LYS A 59 18.33 -4.07 9.84
CA LYS A 59 18.46 -3.41 8.53
C LYS A 59 17.64 -4.06 7.41
N LYS A 60 17.45 -5.39 7.44
CA LYS A 60 16.58 -6.11 6.49
C LYS A 60 15.12 -6.06 6.94
N LYS A 61 14.87 -6.05 8.25
CA LYS A 61 13.53 -5.96 8.85
C LYS A 61 12.77 -4.73 8.38
N GLU A 62 13.39 -3.54 8.46
CA GLU A 62 12.76 -2.28 8.02
C GLU A 62 12.36 -2.31 6.53
N LYS A 63 13.27 -2.77 5.67
CA LYS A 63 13.00 -2.92 4.23
C LYS A 63 11.92 -3.96 3.95
N ALA A 64 11.95 -5.09 4.65
CA ALA A 64 10.96 -6.16 4.49
C ALA A 64 9.59 -5.71 4.97
N GLN A 65 9.51 -4.93 6.06
CA GLN A 65 8.27 -4.33 6.53
C GLN A 65 7.70 -3.34 5.52
N ALA A 66 8.53 -2.46 4.96
CA ALA A 66 8.10 -1.55 3.89
C ALA A 66 7.61 -2.31 2.65
N LYS A 67 8.33 -3.37 2.24
CA LYS A 67 7.92 -4.23 1.12
C LYS A 67 6.61 -4.97 1.38
N LYS A 68 6.41 -5.46 2.60
CA LYS A 68 5.18 -6.13 3.02
C LYS A 68 4.00 -5.14 2.99
N LEU A 69 4.23 -3.91 3.45
CA LEU A 69 3.25 -2.82 3.38
C LEU A 69 2.89 -2.44 1.94
N GLU A 70 3.87 -2.32 1.04
CA GLU A 70 3.66 -2.09 -0.39
C GLU A 70 2.74 -3.17 -0.99
N LEU A 71 3.08 -4.45 -0.78
CA LEU A 71 2.32 -5.59 -1.31
C LEU A 71 0.89 -5.64 -0.75
N GLN A 72 0.73 -5.46 0.57
CA GLN A 72 -0.59 -5.42 1.20
C GLN A 72 -1.46 -4.29 0.64
N THR A 73 -0.87 -3.12 0.44
CA THR A 73 -1.55 -1.96 -0.13
C THR A 73 -1.95 -2.20 -1.58
N LEU A 74 -1.07 -2.77 -2.41
CA LEU A 74 -1.39 -3.10 -3.80
C LEU A 74 -2.46 -4.18 -3.92
N LEU A 75 -2.45 -5.18 -3.03
CA LEU A 75 -3.54 -6.16 -2.93
C LEU A 75 -4.86 -5.48 -2.59
N LYS A 76 -4.85 -4.56 -1.61
CA LYS A 76 -6.03 -3.78 -1.24
C LYS A 76 -6.53 -2.93 -2.40
N ILE A 77 -5.65 -2.20 -3.09
CA ILE A 77 -5.98 -1.39 -4.27
C ILE A 77 -6.56 -2.27 -5.37
N SER A 78 -5.98 -3.45 -5.62
CA SER A 78 -6.46 -4.41 -6.61
C SER A 78 -7.86 -4.93 -6.27
N ALA A 79 -8.08 -5.34 -5.00
CA ALA A 79 -9.39 -5.73 -4.50
C ALA A 79 -10.40 -4.58 -4.63
N GLY A 80 -9.99 -3.35 -4.31
CA GLY A 80 -10.77 -2.14 -4.54
C GLY A 80 -11.12 -1.95 -6.02
N LYS A 81 -10.17 -2.03 -6.94
CA LYS A 81 -10.44 -1.90 -8.38
C LYS A 81 -11.50 -2.92 -8.86
N LYS A 82 -11.50 -4.13 -8.31
CA LYS A 82 -12.52 -5.16 -8.60
C LYS A 82 -13.92 -4.81 -8.09
N LYS A 83 -14.06 -4.13 -6.95
CA LYS A 83 -15.39 -3.67 -6.48
C LYS A 83 -15.91 -2.45 -7.27
N GLY A 84 -15.09 -1.82 -8.12
CA GLY A 84 -15.44 -0.61 -8.87
C GLY A 84 -15.22 0.70 -8.08
N GLY A 85 -15.70 1.82 -8.63
CA GLY A 85 -15.55 3.14 -8.00
C GLY A 85 -16.58 3.44 -6.90
N ILE A 86 -17.76 2.81 -6.98
CA ILE A 86 -18.80 2.92 -5.95
C ILE A 86 -18.53 1.88 -4.86
N ARG A 87 -18.37 2.34 -3.62
CA ARG A 87 -18.07 1.56 -2.42
C ARG A 87 -19.30 1.42 -1.54
N TRP A 88 -19.37 0.30 -0.83
CA TRP A 88 -20.38 0.01 0.17
C TRP A 88 -19.66 -0.32 1.48
N PRO A 89 -19.14 0.69 2.19
CA PRO A 89 -18.39 0.49 3.42
C PRO A 89 -19.28 -0.15 4.49
N THR A 90 -18.71 -1.04 5.29
CA THR A 90 -19.39 -1.62 6.46
C THR A 90 -18.93 -0.89 7.73
N PRO A 91 -19.86 -0.29 8.51
CA PRO A 91 -19.49 0.53 9.68
C PRO A 91 -18.65 -0.20 10.73
N ASP A 92 -18.91 -1.48 10.96
CA ASP A 92 -18.29 -2.26 12.05
C ASP A 92 -16.98 -2.96 11.65
N GLY A 93 -16.63 -2.95 10.36
CA GLY A 93 -15.49 -3.70 9.81
C GLY A 93 -14.18 -2.92 9.74
N CYS A 94 -14.23 -1.60 9.93
CA CYS A 94 -13.12 -0.72 9.61
C CYS A 94 -12.29 -0.34 10.85
N LYS A 95 -11.07 -0.87 10.94
CA LYS A 95 -10.07 -0.47 11.95
C LYS A 95 -8.81 0.00 11.24
N PRO A 96 -8.70 1.29 10.89
CA PRO A 96 -7.53 1.79 10.18
C PRO A 96 -6.29 1.64 11.05
N LYS A 97 -5.20 1.21 10.42
CA LYS A 97 -3.91 1.16 11.08
C LYS A 97 -3.35 2.57 11.16
N ILE A 98 -3.13 3.06 12.39
CA ILE A 98 -2.48 4.34 12.65
C ILE A 98 -0.99 4.10 12.77
N TYR A 99 -0.21 4.92 12.05
CA TYR A 99 1.24 4.84 11.99
C TYR A 99 1.90 5.89 12.90
N GLY A 100 3.10 5.58 13.38
CA GLY A 100 3.89 6.48 14.22
C GLY A 100 4.94 7.28 13.42
N PRO A 101 5.70 8.17 14.09
CA PRO A 101 6.75 8.95 13.45
C PRO A 101 7.86 8.08 12.83
N GLY A 102 8.12 6.90 13.40
CA GLY A 102 9.11 5.95 12.87
C GLY A 102 8.70 5.27 11.57
N ASP A 103 7.41 5.32 11.22
CA ASP A 103 6.85 4.59 10.07
C ASP A 103 6.72 5.48 8.82
N VAL A 104 6.86 6.80 8.95
CA VAL A 104 6.73 7.75 7.82
C VAL A 104 7.72 7.41 6.69
N GLY A 105 8.96 7.05 7.04
CA GLY A 105 9.95 6.60 6.06
C GLY A 105 9.56 5.29 5.38
N ALA A 106 8.92 4.37 6.10
CA ALA A 106 8.44 3.11 5.54
C ALA A 106 7.24 3.32 4.60
N LEU A 107 6.36 4.27 4.92
CA LEU A 107 5.26 4.68 4.04
C LEU A 107 5.81 5.24 2.71
N ALA A 108 6.77 6.16 2.77
CA ALA A 108 7.40 6.71 1.56
C ALA A 108 8.07 5.63 0.70
N ILE A 109 8.81 4.70 1.31
CA ILE A 109 9.44 3.56 0.60
C ILE A 109 8.37 2.65 -0.02
N ALA A 110 7.23 2.47 0.66
CA ALA A 110 6.11 1.67 0.19
C ALA A 110 5.26 2.35 -0.89
N GLY A 111 5.65 3.53 -1.39
CA GLY A 111 4.95 4.23 -2.48
C GLY A 111 3.80 5.12 -2.03
N PHE A 112 3.74 5.47 -0.75
CA PHE A 112 2.82 6.48 -0.24
C PHE A 112 3.39 7.88 -0.40
N GLU A 113 2.50 8.79 -0.78
CA GLU A 113 2.77 10.22 -0.86
C GLU A 113 1.97 10.93 0.23
N GLU A 114 2.60 11.92 0.86
CA GLU A 114 1.89 12.80 1.78
C GLU A 114 0.89 13.64 0.99
N ILE A 115 -0.34 13.71 1.50
CA ILE A 115 -1.39 14.61 1.00
C ILE A 115 -1.71 15.62 2.09
N LYS A 116 -2.10 16.82 1.67
CA LYS A 116 -2.43 17.88 2.61
C LYS A 116 -3.82 17.66 3.24
N GLU A 117 -4.08 18.32 4.36
CA GLU A 117 -5.38 18.24 5.04
C GLU A 117 -6.54 18.76 4.17
N ASP A 118 -6.31 19.83 3.39
CA ASP A 118 -7.29 20.34 2.42
C ASP A 118 -7.54 19.38 1.25
N GLU A 119 -6.53 18.62 0.86
CA GLU A 119 -6.64 17.55 -0.14
C GLU A 119 -7.47 16.36 0.39
N GLU A 120 -7.28 16.00 1.66
CA GLU A 120 -8.08 14.96 2.31
C GLU A 120 -9.55 15.38 2.47
N SER A 121 -9.81 16.60 2.94
CA SER A 121 -11.18 17.13 3.05
C SER A 121 -11.87 17.18 1.69
N PHE A 122 -11.13 17.52 0.63
CA PHE A 122 -11.63 17.45 -0.74
C PHE A 122 -12.00 16.02 -1.16
N LEU A 123 -11.22 15.01 -0.77
CA LEU A 123 -11.54 13.61 -1.04
C LEU A 123 -12.84 13.21 -0.34
N GLU A 124 -13.01 13.53 0.95
CA GLU A 124 -14.25 13.23 1.67
C GLU A 124 -15.47 13.87 1.00
N GLU A 125 -15.38 15.16 0.66
CA GLU A 125 -16.47 15.88 -0.01
C GLU A 125 -16.83 15.24 -1.35
N ARG A 126 -15.80 14.90 -2.14
CA ARG A 126 -15.97 14.43 -3.50
C ARG A 126 -16.47 12.99 -3.57
N THR A 127 -16.01 12.14 -2.67
CA THR A 127 -16.39 10.72 -2.62
C THR A 127 -17.52 10.43 -1.64
N LYS A 128 -17.96 11.39 -0.82
CA LYS A 128 -18.95 11.15 0.25
C LYS A 128 -18.49 10.07 1.25
N CYS A 129 -17.21 9.72 1.27
CA CYS A 129 -16.64 8.77 2.22
C CYS A 129 -16.11 9.56 3.41
N SER A 130 -16.36 9.07 4.61
CA SER A 130 -15.62 9.55 5.79
C SER A 130 -14.16 9.13 5.75
N GLU A 131 -13.32 9.77 6.55
CA GLU A 131 -11.89 9.49 6.69
C GLU A 131 -11.63 8.00 6.99
N LEU A 132 -12.44 7.41 7.88
CA LEU A 132 -12.34 5.99 8.22
C LEU A 132 -12.61 5.12 7.00
N GLU A 133 -13.63 5.47 6.21
CA GLU A 133 -13.99 4.72 5.00
C GLU A 133 -12.96 4.90 3.89
N LEU A 134 -12.37 6.08 3.75
CA LEU A 134 -11.21 6.30 2.90
C LEU A 134 -10.03 5.41 3.33
N CYS A 135 -9.82 5.25 4.63
CA CYS A 135 -8.78 4.36 5.15
C CYS A 135 -9.09 2.87 4.97
N CYS A 136 -10.34 2.48 4.69
CA CYS A 136 -10.74 1.08 4.59
C CYS A 136 -11.00 0.62 3.15
N GLU A 137 -11.66 1.44 2.35
CA GLU A 137 -11.99 1.14 0.97
C GLU A 137 -10.91 1.61 -0.02
N PHE A 138 -10.09 2.58 0.39
CA PHE A 138 -8.96 3.09 -0.37
C PHE A 138 -7.66 2.96 0.45
N SER A 139 -6.55 3.42 -0.08
CA SER A 139 -5.24 3.33 0.57
C SER A 139 -4.95 4.48 1.53
N LEU A 140 -5.91 5.35 1.86
CA LEU A 140 -5.67 6.43 2.81
C LEU A 140 -5.11 5.86 4.12
N THR A 141 -4.05 6.47 4.60
CA THR A 141 -3.33 6.04 5.78
C THR A 141 -2.96 7.26 6.61
N ILE A 142 -3.06 7.14 7.93
CA ILE A 142 -2.84 8.24 8.86
C ILE A 142 -1.61 7.95 9.70
N ALA A 143 -0.71 8.93 9.78
CA ALA A 143 0.39 8.94 10.73
C ALA A 143 0.15 10.01 11.80
N LEU A 144 0.34 9.65 13.07
CA LEU A 144 0.28 10.58 14.19
C LEU A 144 1.68 10.87 14.71
N ILE A 145 2.12 12.12 14.58
CA ILE A 145 3.42 12.57 15.05
C ILE A 145 3.25 13.33 16.37
N PRO A 146 3.89 12.88 17.46
CA PRO A 146 3.79 13.57 18.75
C PRO A 146 4.42 14.96 18.66
N GLN A 147 3.69 15.99 19.09
CA GLN A 147 4.20 17.34 19.19
C GLN A 147 4.67 17.66 20.62
N LYS A 148 5.65 18.55 20.76
CA LYS A 148 6.15 18.99 22.08
C LYS A 148 5.09 19.75 22.90
N LYS A 149 4.14 20.40 22.23
CA LYS A 149 3.00 21.12 22.81
C LYS A 149 1.81 20.97 21.87
N GLY A 150 0.63 20.72 22.43
CA GLY A 150 -0.60 20.55 21.65
C GLY A 150 -0.90 19.10 21.26
N PRO A 151 -1.99 18.87 20.52
CA PRO A 151 -2.36 17.54 20.03
C PRO A 151 -1.31 17.00 19.04
N PRO A 152 -1.23 15.66 18.84
CA PRO A 152 -0.39 15.08 17.81
C PRO A 152 -0.69 15.68 16.43
N LEU A 153 0.35 15.90 15.63
CA LEU A 153 0.19 16.27 14.24
C LEU A 153 -0.33 15.06 13.48
N LYS A 154 -1.44 15.25 12.77
CA LYS A 154 -2.01 14.25 11.90
C LYS A 154 -1.48 14.48 10.48
N LEU A 155 -0.83 13.47 9.93
CA LEU A 155 -0.38 13.47 8.53
C LEU A 155 -1.16 12.42 7.75
N TYR A 156 -1.51 12.77 6.52
CA TYR A 156 -2.27 11.93 5.62
C TYR A 156 -1.37 11.41 4.50
N PHE A 157 -1.50 10.12 4.21
CA PHE A 157 -0.72 9.44 3.19
C PHE A 157 -1.65 8.68 2.27
N LEU A 158 -1.41 8.78 0.97
CA LEU A 158 -2.15 8.04 -0.04
C LEU A 158 -1.16 7.35 -0.99
N HIS A 159 -1.43 6.09 -1.33
CA HIS A 159 -0.53 5.34 -2.20
C HIS A 159 -0.66 5.84 -3.65
N ALA A 160 0.45 6.08 -4.35
CA ALA A 160 0.45 6.68 -5.71
C ALA A 160 -0.40 5.90 -6.74
N ASN A 161 -0.44 4.57 -6.62
CA ASN A 161 -1.24 3.69 -7.49
C ASN A 161 -2.75 3.60 -7.14
N ASP A 162 -3.21 4.30 -6.09
CA ASP A 162 -4.61 4.33 -5.73
C ASP A 162 -5.44 5.03 -6.82
N PRO A 163 -6.55 4.43 -7.29
CA PRO A 163 -7.40 5.08 -8.28
C PRO A 163 -7.98 6.43 -7.82
N ILE A 164 -8.12 6.69 -6.52
CA ILE A 164 -8.65 7.97 -6.01
C ILE A 164 -7.68 9.14 -6.24
N ASN A 165 -6.40 8.88 -6.56
CA ASN A 165 -5.44 9.94 -6.90
C ASN A 165 -5.84 10.78 -8.11
N VAL A 166 -6.71 10.28 -8.99
CA VAL A 166 -7.23 11.10 -10.10
C VAL A 166 -7.99 12.33 -9.59
N LEU A 167 -8.66 12.21 -8.43
CA LEU A 167 -9.35 13.33 -7.79
C LEU A 167 -8.35 14.35 -7.24
N LEU A 168 -7.26 13.87 -6.61
CA LEU A 168 -6.19 14.76 -6.15
C LEU A 168 -5.49 15.46 -7.30
N ALA A 169 -5.25 14.76 -8.41
CA ALA A 169 -4.70 15.35 -9.62
C ALA A 169 -5.63 16.45 -10.17
N GLU A 170 -6.95 16.22 -10.17
CA GLU A 170 -7.95 17.24 -10.52
C GLU A 170 -7.86 18.46 -9.60
N TYR A 171 -7.84 18.24 -8.29
CA TYR A 171 -7.74 19.29 -7.27
C TYR A 171 -6.48 20.14 -7.44
N ARG A 172 -5.31 19.48 -7.52
CA ARG A 172 -4.00 20.13 -7.69
C ARG A 172 -3.93 20.92 -8.99
N ASN A 173 -4.45 20.37 -10.08
CA ASN A 173 -4.47 21.04 -11.39
C ASN A 173 -5.39 22.27 -11.39
N LYS A 174 -6.57 22.17 -10.79
CA LYS A 174 -7.49 23.31 -10.62
C LYS A 174 -6.84 24.43 -9.82
N ASN A 175 -6.16 24.11 -8.73
CA ASN A 175 -5.46 25.08 -7.90
C ASN A 175 -4.23 25.70 -8.58
N ALA A 176 -3.64 25.00 -9.56
CA ALA A 176 -2.58 25.53 -10.41
C ALA A 176 -3.10 26.38 -11.61
N GLY A 177 -4.41 26.63 -11.69
CA GLY A 177 -5.02 27.42 -12.77
C GLY A 177 -5.32 26.64 -14.05
N GLY A 178 -5.21 25.30 -14.03
CA GLY A 178 -5.57 24.45 -15.15
C GLY A 178 -7.09 24.24 -15.29
N GLN A 179 -7.57 24.11 -16.53
CA GLN A 179 -9.00 23.96 -16.85
C GLN A 179 -9.45 22.54 -17.21
N THR A 180 -8.57 21.54 -17.22
CA THR A 180 -8.93 20.20 -17.70
C THR A 180 -9.61 19.36 -16.62
N LYS A 181 -10.88 19.03 -16.84
CA LYS A 181 -11.53 17.89 -16.19
C LYS A 181 -10.92 16.61 -16.74
N PHE A 182 -10.47 15.70 -15.88
CA PHE A 182 -10.00 14.39 -16.32
C PHE A 182 -11.21 13.54 -16.75
N PHE A 183 -11.59 13.65 -18.02
CA PHE A 183 -12.62 12.81 -18.63
C PHE A 183 -12.12 11.35 -18.63
N GLY A 184 -12.68 10.50 -17.76
CA GLY A 184 -12.32 9.09 -17.65
C GLY A 184 -11.86 8.63 -16.26
N GLY A 185 -11.67 9.55 -15.31
CA GLY A 185 -11.58 9.17 -13.89
C GLY A 185 -12.93 8.58 -13.47
N GLY A 186 -12.96 7.31 -13.05
CA GLY A 186 -14.19 6.67 -12.59
C GLY A 186 -14.89 7.46 -11.49
N VAL A 187 -16.20 7.27 -11.33
CA VAL A 187 -16.93 7.85 -10.19
C VAL A 187 -16.51 7.10 -8.93
N PHE A 188 -15.79 7.79 -8.04
CA PHE A 188 -15.47 7.27 -6.71
C PHE A 188 -16.48 7.80 -5.71
N SER A 189 -17.22 6.92 -5.05
CA SER A 189 -18.14 7.34 -4.00
C SER A 189 -18.40 6.23 -2.97
N CYS A 190 -18.63 6.57 -1.72
CA CYS A 190 -19.24 5.68 -0.74
C CYS A 190 -20.76 5.82 -0.78
N ASN A 191 -21.47 4.70 -0.66
CA ASN A 191 -22.91 4.66 -0.55
C ASN A 191 -23.31 4.11 0.82
N HIS A 192 -24.29 4.75 1.45
CA HIS A 192 -24.78 4.44 2.80
C HIS A 192 -26.28 4.20 2.78
#